data_AF-A0A7W0GI52-F1
#
_entry.id   AF-A0A7W0GI52-F1
#
_cell.length_a   1.000
_cell.length_b   1.000
_cell.length_c   1.000
_cell.angle_alpha   90.00
_cell.angle_beta   90.00
_cell.angle_gamma   90.00
#
_symmetry.space_group_name_H-M   'P 1'
#
loop_
_entity.id
_entity.type
_entity.pdbx_description
1 polymer ?
#
loop_
_entity_poly.entity_id
_entity_poly.type
_entity_poly.pdbx_seq_one_letter_code
_entity_poly.pdbx_strand_id
1 'polypeptide(L)'
;AEEWARAEEDLRSQGRLGSDGALTEAGTAWRADLEERTRDAVRPAWEAFGAQRAARLHELVRPLAAAVVASGVLPDMLRRR
;
A
#
# COMPACT_ATOMS: atom_id res chain seq x y z
N ALA A 1 -2.81 -14.46 11.63
CA ALA A 1 -1.54 -15.03 11.12
C ALA A 1 -1.79 -15.99 9.97
N GLU A 2 -2.75 -16.92 10.10
CA GLU A 2 -3.05 -17.89 9.04
C GLU A 2 -3.48 -17.27 7.70
N GLU A 3 -4.29 -16.21 7.71
CA GLU A 3 -4.75 -15.56 6.47
C GLU A 3 -3.58 -14.98 5.65
N TRP A 4 -2.58 -14.40 6.31
CA TRP A 4 -1.37 -13.90 5.66
C TRP A 4 -0.56 -15.03 5.04
N ALA A 5 -0.40 -16.15 5.75
CA ALA A 5 0.30 -17.32 5.24
C ALA A 5 -0.41 -17.93 4.01
N ARG A 6 -1.75 -17.97 4.01
CA ARG A 6 -2.53 -18.40 2.84
C ARG A 6 -2.33 -17.46 1.66
N ALA A 7 -2.38 -16.15 1.88
CA ALA A 7 -2.16 -15.17 0.81
C ALA A 7 -0.75 -15.28 0.20
N GLU A 8 0.28 -15.52 1.02
CA GLU A 8 1.64 -15.77 0.53
C GLU A 8 1.73 -17.03 -0.34
N GLU A 9 1.07 -18.12 0.08
CA GLU A 9 1.04 -19.37 -0.70
C GLU A 9 0.28 -19.19 -2.02
N ASP A 10 -0.83 -18.46 -2.03
CA ASP A 10 -1.58 -18.14 -3.24
C ASP A 10 -0.71 -17.34 -4.23
N LEU A 11 0.00 -16.32 -3.74
CA LEU A 11 0.91 -15.54 -4.58
C LEU A 11 2.10 -16.35 -5.08
N ARG A 12 2.62 -17.30 -4.29
CA ARG A 12 3.69 -18.21 -4.70
C ARG A 12 3.22 -19.19 -5.77
N SER A 13 2.05 -19.81 -5.59
CA SER A 13 1.45 -20.72 -6.58
C SER A 13 1.15 -20.02 -7.92
N GLN A 14 0.92 -18.71 -7.89
CA GLN A 14 0.74 -17.85 -9.07
C GLN A 14 2.06 -17.34 -9.67
N GLY A 15 3.21 -17.73 -9.11
CA GLY A 15 4.54 -17.29 -9.55
C GLY A 15 4.82 -15.81 -9.30
N ARG A 16 4.07 -15.15 -8.41
CA ARG A 16 4.23 -13.71 -8.07
C ARG A 16 5.20 -13.50 -6.91
N LEU A 17 5.32 -14.48 -6.02
CA LEU A 17 6.33 -14.51 -4.96
C LEU A 17 7.32 -15.66 -5.17
N GLY A 18 8.59 -15.39 -4.85
CA GLY A 18 9.64 -16.40 -4.73
C GLY A 18 9.51 -17.21 -3.44
N SER A 19 10.34 -18.26 -3.34
CA SER A 19 10.45 -19.06 -2.11
C SER A 19 11.04 -18.27 -0.94
N ASP A 20 11.79 -17.22 -1.22
CA ASP A 20 12.36 -16.27 -0.26
C ASP A 20 11.38 -15.16 0.17
N GLY A 21 10.17 -15.14 -0.38
CA GLY A 21 9.15 -14.13 -0.10
C GLY A 21 9.35 -12.81 -0.85
N ALA A 22 10.32 -12.73 -1.77
CA ALA A 22 10.48 -11.57 -2.64
C ALA A 22 9.50 -11.62 -3.83
N LEU A 23 9.14 -10.45 -4.39
CA LEU A 23 8.40 -10.42 -5.65
C LEU A 23 9.28 -10.96 -6.78
N THR A 24 8.71 -11.81 -7.62
CA THR A 24 9.31 -12.18 -8.90
C THR A 24 9.21 -11.03 -9.89
N GLU A 25 9.79 -11.16 -11.08
CA GLU A 25 9.55 -10.22 -12.18
C GLU A 25 8.06 -10.13 -12.53
N ALA A 26 7.39 -11.28 -12.64
CA ALA A 26 5.94 -11.35 -12.87
C ALA A 26 5.13 -10.71 -11.73
N GLY A 27 5.55 -10.93 -10.47
CA GLY A 27 4.94 -10.28 -9.31
C GLY A 27 5.12 -8.77 -9.30
N THR A 28 6.28 -8.29 -9.74
CA THR A 28 6.57 -6.85 -9.87
C THR A 28 5.71 -6.20 -10.94
N ALA A 29 5.58 -6.84 -12.12
CA ALA A 29 4.71 -6.38 -13.19
C ALA A 29 3.23 -6.37 -12.76
N TRP A 30 2.79 -7.43 -12.08
CA TRP A 30 1.43 -7.52 -11.56
C TRP A 30 1.12 -6.45 -10.52
N ARG A 31 2.07 -6.17 -9.61
CA ARG A 31 1.94 -5.09 -8.63
C ARG A 31 1.80 -3.73 -9.32
N ALA A 32 2.59 -3.46 -10.36
CA ALA A 32 2.51 -2.21 -11.10
C ALA A 32 1.14 -2.02 -11.79
N ASP A 33 0.60 -3.08 -12.40
CA ASP A 33 -0.77 -3.06 -12.97
C ASP A 33 -1.81 -2.75 -11.88
N LEU A 34 -1.70 -3.41 -10.72
CA LEU A 34 -2.61 -3.17 -9.60
C LEU A 34 -2.52 -1.73 -9.08
N GLU A 35 -1.31 -1.19 -8.95
CA GLU A 35 -1.08 0.21 -8.55
C GLU A 35 -1.68 1.20 -9.55
N GLU A 36 -1.58 0.95 -10.85
CA GLU A 36 -2.22 1.81 -11.87
C GLU A 36 -3.74 1.71 -11.80
N ARG A 37 -4.30 0.51 -11.75
CA ARG A 37 -5.75 0.31 -11.68
C ARG A 37 -6.37 0.92 -10.43
N THR A 38 -5.69 0.81 -9.29
CA THR A 38 -6.13 1.44 -8.04
C THR A 38 -6.02 2.96 -8.11
N ARG A 39 -4.98 3.51 -8.76
CA ARG A 39 -4.85 4.94 -9.04
C ARG A 39 -5.98 5.44 -9.95
N ASP A 40 -6.25 4.74 -11.05
CA ASP A 40 -7.34 5.06 -11.97
C ASP A 40 -8.71 5.04 -11.29
N ALA A 41 -8.96 4.03 -10.45
CA ALA A 41 -10.23 3.89 -9.75
C ALA A 41 -10.55 5.10 -8.85
N VAL A 42 -9.53 5.73 -8.25
CA VAL A 42 -9.71 6.88 -7.35
C VAL A 42 -9.53 8.23 -8.03
N ARG A 43 -8.97 8.26 -9.24
CA ARG A 43 -8.61 9.49 -9.97
C ARG A 43 -9.79 10.47 -10.10
N PRO A 44 -11.01 10.07 -10.51
CA PRO A 44 -12.13 11.02 -10.65
C PRO A 44 -12.53 11.68 -9.33
N ALA A 45 -12.45 10.94 -8.22
CA ALA A 45 -12.76 11.46 -6.91
C ALA A 45 -11.75 12.54 -6.48
N TRP A 46 -10.45 12.31 -6.72
CA TRP A 46 -9.40 13.28 -6.41
C TRP A 46 -9.40 14.49 -7.34
N GLU A 47 -9.75 14.32 -8.61
CA GLU A 47 -9.94 15.45 -9.55
C GLU A 47 -11.09 16.35 -9.10
N ALA A 48 -12.24 15.78 -8.75
CA ALA A 48 -13.36 16.54 -8.19
C ALA A 48 -13.02 17.15 -6.82
N PHE A 49 -12.24 16.45 -6.00
CA PHE A 49 -11.78 16.94 -4.71
C PHE A 49 -10.82 18.13 -4.85
N GLY A 50 -9.94 18.13 -5.84
CA GLY A 50 -9.07 19.26 -6.18
C GLY A 50 -7.87 19.46 -5.26
N ALA A 51 -6.82 20.07 -5.80
CA ALA A 51 -5.51 20.16 -5.15
C ALA A 51 -5.49 20.98 -3.86
N GLN A 52 -6.24 22.10 -3.77
CA GLN A 52 -6.23 22.91 -2.53
C GLN A 52 -6.84 22.15 -1.35
N ARG A 53 -7.95 21.43 -1.58
CA ARG A 53 -8.59 20.62 -0.52
C ARG A 53 -7.74 19.40 -0.17
N ALA A 54 -7.07 18.78 -1.16
CA ALA A 54 -6.10 17.72 -0.91
C ALA A 54 -4.93 18.18 -0.03
N ALA A 55 -4.35 19.35 -0.31
CA ALA A 55 -3.31 19.95 0.52
C ALA A 55 -3.81 20.21 1.94
N ARG A 56 -5.01 20.78 2.08
CA ARG A 56 -5.62 21.01 3.40
C ARG A 56 -5.88 19.71 4.16
N LEU A 57 -6.37 18.67 3.48
CA LEU A 57 -6.56 17.35 4.08
C LEU A 57 -5.22 16.79 4.59
N HIS A 58 -4.15 16.91 3.80
CA HIS A 58 -2.82 16.47 4.21
C HIS A 58 -2.35 17.20 5.48
N GLU A 59 -2.50 18.52 5.56
CA GLU A 59 -2.16 19.29 6.77
C GLU A 59 -2.92 18.79 8.00
N LEU A 60 -4.22 18.50 7.85
CA LEU A 60 -5.10 18.04 8.91
C LEU A 60 -4.77 16.61 9.39
N VAL A 61 -4.43 15.71 8.46
CA VAL A 61 -4.16 14.29 8.78
C VAL A 61 -2.73 14.08 9.27
N ARG A 62 -1.76 14.91 8.85
CA ARG A 62 -0.34 14.80 9.26
C ARG A 62 -0.12 14.60 10.77
N PRO A 63 -0.71 15.40 11.69
CA PRO A 63 -0.51 15.19 13.13
C PRO A 63 -1.09 13.85 13.63
N LEU A 64 -2.19 13.37 13.04
CA LEU A 64 -2.76 12.06 13.40
C LEU A 64 -1.85 10.92 12.94
N ALA A 65 -1.32 11.01 11.71
CA ALA A 65 -0.34 10.05 11.21
C ALA A 65 0.92 10.00 12.10
N ALA A 66 1.43 11.16 12.51
CA ALA A 66 2.57 11.24 13.42
C ALA A 66 2.27 10.58 14.78
N ALA A 67 1.08 10.78 15.34
CA ALA A 67 0.66 10.13 16.59
C ALA A 67 0.59 8.60 16.46
N VAL A 68 0.09 8.08 15.34
CA VAL A 68 0.05 6.63 15.06
C VAL A 68 1.46 6.07 14.98
N VAL A 69 2.39 6.74 14.29
CA VAL A 69 3.79 6.30 14.22
C VAL A 69 4.43 6.30 15.61
N ALA A 70 4.24 7.38 16.39
CA ALA A 70 4.80 7.54 17.73
C ALA A 70 4.24 6.53 18.74
N SER A 71 3.00 6.05 18.54
CA SER A 71 2.37 5.06 19.43
C SER A 71 3.08 3.71 19.46
N GLY A 72 3.90 3.42 18.44
CA GLY A 72 4.56 2.13 18.30
C GLY A 72 3.67 0.99 17.83
N VAL A 73 2.39 1.24 17.51
CA VAL A 73 1.42 0.22 17.03
C VAL A 73 1.79 -0.35 15.65
N LEU A 74 2.54 0.42 14.84
CA LEU A 74 2.93 -0.01 13.51
C LEU A 74 4.10 -1.00 13.56
N PRO A 75 4.08 -2.06 12.73
CA PRO A 75 5.20 -2.96 12.53
C PRO A 75 6.49 -2.23 12.13
N ASP A 76 7.65 -2.73 12.56
CA ASP A 76 8.97 -2.14 12.32
C ASP A 76 9.25 -1.75 10.88
N MET A 77 8.86 -2.61 9.93
CA MET A 77 9.05 -2.38 8.50
C MET A 77 8.30 -1.14 7.99
N LEU A 78 7.20 -0.74 8.64
CA LEU A 78 6.41 0.44 8.29
C LEU A 78 6.88 1.71 9.01
N ARG A 79 7.73 1.59 10.03
CA ARG A 79 8.32 2.74 10.75
C ARG A 79 9.58 3.30 10.08
N ARG A 80 10.18 2.57 9.13
CA ARG A 80 11.48 2.89 8.51
C ARG A 80 11.38 3.61 7.15
N ARG A 81 10.20 4.08 6.74
CA ARG A 81 10.02 4.84 5.50
C ARG A 81 10.18 6.34 5.71
#